data_AF-A0A419HXH8-F1
#
_entry.id   AF-A0A419HXH8-F1
#
_cell.length_a   1.000
_cell.length_b   1.000
_cell.length_c   1.000
_cell.angle_alpha   90.00
_cell.angle_beta   90.00
_cell.angle_gamma   90.00
#
_symmetry.space_group_name_H-M   'P 1'
#
loop_
_entity.id
_entity.type
_entity.pdbx_description
1 polymer ?
#
loop_
_entity_poly.entity_id
_entity_poly.type
_entity_poly.pdbx_seq_one_letter_code
_entity_poly.pdbx_strand_id
1 'polypeptide(L)'
;MSIKSIVARGATVTAALAVAVLVLPATANAATSKGSCSDDGYFANYEIEYHSASNYDYPDTYKWQLGSSGKLGNQSNVEARIKIDKFGNDPTYDTFISGDNIKPGRGSHVVSNKPAIKFGDDWYAEFKFVFDRPNGGDPSCDGHTKNV
;
A
#
# COMPACT_ATOMS: atom_id res chain seq x y z
N MET A 1 -37.97 -10.54 -83.22
CA MET A 1 -36.49 -10.53 -83.16
C MET A 1 -36.09 -9.58 -82.04
N SER A 2 -35.34 -10.05 -81.03
CA SER A 2 -34.61 -9.26 -80.01
C SER A 2 -35.39 -8.36 -79.03
N ILE A 3 -35.04 -8.16 -77.75
CA ILE A 3 -33.92 -8.55 -76.85
C ILE A 3 -34.48 -8.55 -75.41
N LYS A 4 -34.08 -9.53 -74.58
CA LYS A 4 -34.33 -9.54 -73.12
C LYS A 4 -33.25 -8.70 -72.42
N SER A 5 -33.65 -7.76 -71.57
CA SER A 5 -32.73 -6.99 -70.71
C SER A 5 -32.47 -7.74 -69.40
N ILE A 6 -31.19 -7.96 -69.10
CA ILE A 6 -30.69 -8.52 -67.83
C ILE A 6 -30.32 -7.34 -66.92
N VAL A 7 -30.91 -7.29 -65.73
CA VAL A 7 -30.52 -6.34 -64.68
C VAL A 7 -29.55 -7.03 -63.73
N ALA A 8 -28.29 -6.59 -63.73
CA ALA A 8 -27.26 -7.03 -62.79
C ALA A 8 -27.44 -6.29 -61.45
N ARG A 9 -27.53 -7.04 -60.35
CA ARG A 9 -27.54 -6.49 -58.99
C ARG A 9 -26.10 -6.47 -58.46
N GLY A 10 -25.58 -5.27 -58.21
CA GLY A 10 -24.29 -5.07 -57.55
C GLY A 10 -24.34 -5.50 -56.09
N ALA A 11 -23.34 -6.28 -55.66
CA ALA A 11 -23.11 -6.60 -54.26
C ALA A 11 -22.21 -5.55 -53.63
N THR A 12 -22.74 -4.79 -52.68
CA THR A 12 -21.95 -3.90 -51.81
C THR A 12 -21.29 -4.73 -50.71
N VAL A 13 -19.97 -4.85 -50.77
CA VAL A 13 -19.15 -5.45 -49.69
C VAL A 13 -18.94 -4.37 -48.63
N THR A 14 -19.61 -4.48 -47.49
CA THR A 14 -19.38 -3.60 -46.34
C THR A 14 -18.18 -4.13 -45.57
N ALA A 15 -17.03 -3.46 -45.68
CA ALA A 15 -15.86 -3.76 -44.88
C ALA A 15 -16.11 -3.31 -43.43
N ALA A 16 -16.23 -4.27 -42.50
CA ALA A 16 -16.26 -3.98 -41.07
C ALA A 16 -14.84 -3.66 -40.59
N LEU A 17 -14.58 -2.39 -40.30
CA LEU A 17 -13.36 -1.95 -39.63
C LEU A 17 -13.39 -2.42 -38.17
N ALA A 18 -12.65 -3.47 -37.85
CA ALA A 18 -12.38 -3.87 -36.47
C ALA A 18 -11.39 -2.87 -35.86
N VAL A 19 -11.87 -1.99 -34.99
CA VAL A 19 -11.03 -1.10 -34.19
C VAL A 19 -10.41 -1.94 -33.06
N ALA A 20 -9.16 -2.36 -33.22
CA ALA A 20 -8.39 -2.94 -32.15
C ALA A 20 -8.03 -1.85 -31.13
N VAL A 21 -8.72 -1.83 -29.99
CA VAL A 21 -8.35 -0.98 -28.86
C VAL A 21 -7.12 -1.58 -28.21
N LEU A 22 -5.95 -0.99 -28.48
CA LEU A 22 -4.70 -1.25 -27.78
C LEU A 22 -4.84 -0.76 -26.33
N VAL A 23 -5.23 -1.65 -25.43
CA VAL A 23 -5.14 -1.41 -23.99
C VAL A 23 -3.67 -1.52 -23.62
N LEU A 24 -3.00 -0.38 -23.43
CA LEU A 24 -1.64 -0.37 -22.89
C LEU A 24 -1.70 -0.87 -21.44
N PRO A 25 -0.81 -1.78 -21.03
CA PRO A 25 -0.73 -2.20 -19.63
C PRO A 25 -0.34 -0.98 -18.79
N ALA A 26 -1.22 -0.60 -17.85
CA ALA A 26 -0.89 0.41 -16.86
C ALA A 26 0.27 -0.11 -16.01
N THR A 27 1.38 0.61 -16.00
CA THR A 27 2.48 0.36 -15.06
C THR A 27 1.97 0.65 -13.66
N ALA A 28 1.92 -0.38 -12.80
CA ALA A 28 1.62 -0.19 -11.38
C ALA A 28 2.72 0.68 -10.77
N ASN A 29 2.39 1.92 -10.41
CA ASN A 29 3.30 2.80 -9.69
C ASN A 29 3.16 2.53 -8.20
N ALA A 30 4.27 2.23 -7.53
CA ALA A 30 4.30 2.17 -6.07
C ALA A 30 4.04 3.58 -5.50
N ALA A 31 3.04 3.68 -4.64
CA ALA A 31 2.70 4.83 -3.84
C ALA A 31 3.13 4.62 -2.39
N THR A 32 3.12 5.71 -1.60
CA THR A 32 3.58 5.66 -0.21
C THR A 32 2.72 6.56 0.67
N SER A 33 2.23 6.02 1.78
CA SER A 33 1.60 6.81 2.85
C SER A 33 2.49 6.84 4.09
N LYS A 34 2.59 7.99 4.75
CA LYS A 34 3.60 8.25 5.79
C LYS A 34 2.97 8.77 7.09
N GLY A 35 3.69 8.60 8.19
CA GLY A 35 3.41 9.17 9.49
C GLY A 35 4.66 9.26 10.36
N SER A 36 4.50 9.81 11.57
CA SER A 36 5.57 9.92 12.55
C SER A 36 5.00 9.96 13.96
N CYS A 37 5.72 9.42 14.92
CA CYS A 37 5.42 9.57 16.34
C CYS A 37 6.70 9.85 17.13
N SER A 38 6.55 10.40 18.33
CA SER A 38 7.66 10.66 19.23
C SER A 38 7.22 10.62 20.68
N ASP A 39 8.11 10.16 21.55
CA ASP A 39 7.95 10.19 23.00
C ASP A 39 9.32 10.40 23.67
N ASP A 40 9.37 11.31 24.66
CA ASP A 40 10.55 11.65 25.47
C ASP A 40 11.89 11.77 24.68
N GLY A 41 11.83 12.45 23.52
CA GLY A 41 13.00 12.68 22.66
C GLY A 41 13.42 11.50 21.77
N TYR A 42 12.64 10.42 21.77
CA TYR A 42 12.70 9.28 20.85
C TYR A 42 11.63 9.46 19.79
N PHE A 43 11.91 9.03 18.56
CA PHE A 43 10.98 9.21 17.46
C PHE A 43 11.06 8.07 16.46
N ALA A 44 9.94 7.86 15.78
CA ALA A 44 9.84 7.00 14.62
C ALA A 44 9.20 7.76 13.47
N ASN A 45 9.80 7.66 12.29
CA ASN A 45 9.14 7.99 11.03
C ASN A 45 8.78 6.68 10.35
N TYR A 46 7.57 6.56 9.83
CA TYR A 46 7.11 5.30 9.27
C TYR A 46 6.25 5.52 8.04
N GLU A 47 6.22 4.51 7.19
CA GLU A 47 5.46 4.54 5.94
C GLU A 47 5.02 3.14 5.50
N ILE A 48 3.95 3.11 4.72
CA ILE A 48 3.49 1.92 4.01
C ILE A 48 3.63 2.18 2.51
N GLU A 49 4.39 1.32 1.83
CA GLU A 49 4.36 1.22 0.38
C GLU A 49 3.18 0.36 -0.05
N TYR A 50 2.53 0.78 -1.13
CA TYR A 50 1.44 0.05 -1.75
C TYR A 50 1.43 0.34 -3.25
N HIS A 51 0.76 -0.50 -4.02
CA HIS A 51 0.43 -0.19 -5.41
C HIS A 51 -1.05 -0.40 -5.66
N SER A 52 -1.55 0.31 -6.67
CA SER A 52 -2.96 0.27 -7.02
C SER A 52 -3.14 -0.46 -8.35
N ALA A 53 -4.03 -1.46 -8.40
CA ALA A 53 -4.35 -2.19 -9.61
C ALA A 53 -5.80 -2.71 -9.60
N SER A 54 -6.46 -2.71 -10.76
CA SER A 54 -7.80 -3.33 -10.95
C SER A 54 -8.85 -2.96 -9.89
N ASN A 55 -8.87 -1.70 -9.43
CA ASN A 55 -9.75 -1.16 -8.37
C ASN A 55 -9.43 -1.59 -6.93
N TYR A 56 -8.20 -2.01 -6.67
CA TYR A 56 -7.71 -2.34 -5.33
C TYR A 56 -6.37 -1.68 -5.05
N ASP A 57 -6.12 -1.37 -3.78
CA ASP A 57 -4.81 -1.10 -3.24
C ASP A 57 -4.23 -2.37 -2.63
N TYR A 58 -2.94 -2.58 -2.88
CA TYR A 58 -2.17 -3.71 -2.42
C TYR A 58 -1.03 -3.19 -1.56
N PRO A 59 -1.17 -3.22 -0.22
CA PRO A 59 -0.09 -2.90 0.68
C PRO A 59 1.08 -3.87 0.50
N ASP A 60 2.27 -3.33 0.29
CA ASP A 60 3.46 -4.08 -0.10
C ASP A 60 4.47 -4.20 1.03
N THR A 61 4.85 -3.09 1.66
CA THR A 61 5.99 -3.06 2.59
C THR A 61 5.84 -1.97 3.65
N TYR A 62 5.87 -2.37 4.92
CA TYR A 62 6.08 -1.46 6.04
C TYR A 62 7.52 -0.99 6.06
N LYS A 63 7.74 0.30 6.29
CA LYS A 63 9.06 0.88 6.51
C LYS A 63 9.04 1.79 7.72
N TRP A 64 10.16 1.83 8.41
CA TRP A 64 10.33 2.70 9.56
C TRP A 64 11.77 3.20 9.68
N GLN A 65 11.93 4.29 10.40
CA GLN A 65 13.20 4.84 10.83
C GLN A 65 13.10 5.25 12.30
N LEU A 66 13.88 4.59 13.16
CA LEU A 66 13.97 4.90 14.58
C LEU A 66 15.11 5.88 14.85
N GLY A 67 14.89 6.85 15.72
CA GLY A 67 15.89 7.80 16.16
C GLY A 67 15.64 8.30 17.58
N SER A 68 16.64 9.01 18.11
CA SER A 68 16.59 9.66 19.41
C SER A 68 17.49 10.89 19.42
N SER A 69 17.15 11.86 20.25
CA SER A 69 18.05 12.96 20.64
C SER A 69 19.15 12.50 21.62
N GLY A 70 18.97 11.32 22.24
CA GLY A 70 19.93 10.67 23.12
C GLY A 70 20.49 9.37 22.54
N LYS A 71 20.77 8.38 23.41
CA LYS A 71 21.22 7.05 23.00
C LYS A 71 20.00 6.13 22.83
N LEU A 72 19.86 5.55 21.63
CA LEU A 72 18.93 4.46 21.37
C LEU A 72 19.71 3.13 21.41
N GLY A 73 19.22 2.17 22.19
CA GLY A 73 19.75 0.83 22.26
C GLY A 73 19.43 0.00 21.03
N ASN A 74 19.72 -1.30 21.07
CA ASN A 74 19.64 -2.21 19.92
C ASN A 74 18.50 -3.25 20.04
N GLN A 75 17.64 -3.11 21.04
CA GLN A 75 16.56 -4.04 21.36
C GLN A 75 15.18 -3.38 21.28
N SER A 76 15.01 -2.40 20.37
CA SER A 76 13.70 -1.77 20.19
C SER A 76 12.70 -2.75 19.55
N ASN A 77 11.41 -2.45 19.67
CA ASN A 77 10.33 -3.20 19.05
C ASN A 77 9.52 -2.32 18.10
N VAL A 78 9.01 -2.96 17.05
CA VAL A 78 8.10 -2.38 16.08
C VAL A 78 6.94 -3.35 15.90
N GLU A 79 5.73 -2.85 16.06
CA GLU A 79 4.51 -3.51 15.63
C GLU A 79 3.89 -2.67 14.52
N ALA A 80 3.44 -3.32 13.44
CA ALA A 80 2.76 -2.68 12.34
C ALA A 80 1.52 -3.47 11.94
N ARG A 81 0.42 -2.78 11.62
CA ARG A 81 -0.85 -3.40 11.24
C ARG A 81 -1.49 -2.63 10.09
N ILE A 82 -2.12 -3.34 9.17
CA ILE A 82 -3.01 -2.73 8.17
C ILE A 82 -4.44 -2.78 8.70
N LYS A 83 -5.08 -1.61 8.77
CA LYS A 83 -6.46 -1.43 9.22
C LYS A 83 -7.28 -0.72 8.16
N ILE A 84 -8.57 -1.05 8.10
CA ILE A 84 -9.57 -0.26 7.38
C ILE A 84 -10.30 0.60 8.40
N ASP A 85 -10.41 1.89 8.13
CA ASP A 85 -11.21 2.84 8.90
C ASP A 85 -12.70 2.58 8.62
N LYS A 86 -13.31 1.73 9.44
CA LYS A 86 -14.72 1.35 9.32
C LYS A 86 -15.38 1.64 10.65
N PHE A 87 -16.23 2.66 10.68
CA PHE A 87 -16.99 3.14 11.85
C PHE A 87 -17.41 2.01 12.80
N GLY A 88 -16.62 1.83 13.87
CA GLY A 88 -16.93 0.95 15.00
C GLY A 88 -16.26 -0.42 15.02
N ASN A 89 -15.58 -0.84 13.95
CA ASN A 89 -14.73 -2.04 13.97
C ASN A 89 -13.72 -1.97 12.81
N ASP A 90 -12.46 -1.69 13.13
CA ASP A 90 -11.39 -1.64 12.14
C ASP A 90 -10.80 -3.04 11.94
N PRO A 91 -11.20 -3.79 10.89
CA PRO A 91 -10.62 -5.10 10.63
C PRO A 91 -9.12 -4.97 10.38
N THR A 92 -8.34 -5.85 11.02
CA THR A 92 -6.90 -5.95 10.78
C THR A 92 -6.63 -6.97 9.68
N TYR A 93 -5.99 -6.55 8.59
CA TYR A 93 -5.69 -7.41 7.43
C TYR A 93 -4.33 -8.09 7.52
N ASP A 94 -3.40 -7.47 8.23
CA ASP A 94 -2.04 -7.97 8.41
C ASP A 94 -1.49 -7.43 9.72
N THR A 95 -0.61 -8.19 10.35
CA THR A 95 0.07 -7.80 11.58
C THR A 95 1.50 -8.29 11.51
N PHE A 96 2.42 -7.35 11.63
CA PHE A 96 3.83 -7.59 11.84
C PHE A 96 4.20 -7.19 13.27
N ILE A 97 4.91 -8.06 13.97
CA ILE A 97 5.50 -7.77 15.28
C ILE A 97 6.97 -8.17 15.19
N SER A 98 7.87 -7.21 15.40
CA SER A 98 9.30 -7.51 15.47
C SER A 98 9.65 -8.21 16.78
N GLY A 99 10.72 -8.99 16.77
CA GLY A 99 11.39 -9.35 18.02
C GLY A 99 12.08 -8.15 18.69
N ASP A 100 12.62 -8.38 19.88
CA ASP A 100 13.35 -7.41 20.72
C ASP A 100 14.77 -7.16 20.18
N ASN A 101 14.87 -6.77 18.91
CA ASN A 101 16.15 -6.69 18.20
C ASN A 101 16.21 -5.64 17.09
N ILE A 102 15.28 -4.68 17.07
CA ILE A 102 15.32 -3.60 16.08
C ILE A 102 16.38 -2.58 16.51
N LYS A 103 17.35 -2.39 15.62
CA LYS A 103 18.44 -1.44 15.78
C LYS A 103 18.01 -0.02 15.41
N PRO A 104 18.71 1.01 15.90
CA PRO A 104 18.53 2.38 15.45
C PRO A 104 18.68 2.50 13.93
N GLY A 105 17.97 3.46 13.33
CA GLY A 105 17.98 3.68 11.89
C GLY A 105 16.82 3.00 11.18
N ARG A 106 17.04 2.59 9.93
CA ARG A 106 15.96 2.16 9.02
C ARG A 106 15.71 0.66 9.10
N GLY A 107 14.43 0.28 9.00
CA GLY A 107 13.98 -1.09 8.83
C GLY A 107 12.80 -1.18 7.88
N SER A 108 12.51 -2.40 7.44
CA SER A 108 11.36 -2.69 6.59
C SER A 108 10.87 -4.11 6.77
N HIS A 109 9.58 -4.33 6.54
CA HIS A 109 8.97 -5.65 6.53
C HIS A 109 7.95 -5.74 5.39
N VAL A 110 8.07 -6.79 4.56
CA VAL A 110 7.12 -7.07 3.50
C VAL A 110 5.81 -7.53 4.12
N VAL A 111 4.69 -6.97 3.67
CA VAL A 111 3.35 -7.36 4.13
C VAL A 111 3.12 -8.84 3.79
N SER A 112 2.79 -9.64 4.80
CA SER A 112 2.78 -11.10 4.68
C SER A 112 1.58 -11.61 3.89
N ASN A 113 0.39 -11.10 4.19
CA ASN A 113 -0.86 -11.59 3.59
C ASN A 113 -1.21 -10.94 2.25
N LYS A 114 -0.47 -9.89 1.83
CA LYS A 114 -0.70 -9.09 0.61
C LYS A 114 -2.21 -8.83 0.36
N PRO A 115 -2.90 -8.18 1.32
CA PRO A 115 -4.33 -7.99 1.21
C PRO A 115 -4.68 -7.14 -0.02
N ALA A 116 -5.83 -7.41 -0.63
CA ALA A 116 -6.41 -6.55 -1.65
C ALA A 116 -7.49 -5.69 -0.98
N ILE A 117 -7.25 -4.39 -0.86
CA ILE A 117 -8.17 -3.44 -0.25
C ILE A 117 -8.92 -2.72 -1.36
N LYS A 118 -10.25 -2.73 -1.31
CA LYS A 118 -11.07 -2.19 -2.39
C LYS A 118 -10.99 -0.66 -2.40
N PHE A 119 -10.89 -0.04 -3.58
CA PHE A 119 -10.99 1.42 -3.69
C PHE A 119 -12.29 1.94 -3.05
N GLY A 120 -12.17 3.01 -2.28
CA GLY A 120 -13.25 3.63 -1.52
C GLY A 120 -13.42 3.09 -0.09
N ASP A 121 -12.68 2.05 0.29
CA ASP A 121 -12.42 1.76 1.71
C ASP A 121 -11.21 2.59 2.15
N ASP A 122 -11.40 3.53 3.09
CA ASP A 122 -10.29 4.28 3.68
C ASP A 122 -9.45 3.34 4.54
N TRP A 123 -8.15 3.24 4.28
CA TRP A 123 -7.27 2.34 5.02
C TRP A 123 -5.94 3.00 5.41
N TYR A 124 -5.31 2.49 6.46
CA TYR A 124 -4.07 3.02 6.98
C TYR A 124 -3.19 1.91 7.57
N ALA A 125 -1.90 2.21 7.71
CA ALA A 125 -0.99 1.39 8.51
C ALA A 125 -0.83 2.01 9.90
N GLU A 126 -1.19 1.27 10.94
CA GLU A 126 -0.92 1.58 12.34
C GLU A 126 0.47 1.06 12.70
N PHE A 127 1.24 1.86 13.43
CA PHE A 127 2.53 1.48 13.97
C PHE A 127 2.59 1.73 15.47
N LYS A 128 3.27 0.84 16.18
CA LYS A 128 3.66 1.03 17.59
C LYS A 128 5.15 0.75 17.72
N PHE A 129 5.80 1.59 18.50
CA PHE A 129 7.23 1.54 18.75
C PHE A 129 7.49 1.50 20.24
N VAL A 130 8.38 0.62 20.65
CA VAL A 130 8.97 0.61 22.00
C VAL A 130 10.47 0.78 21.81
N PHE A 131 11.03 1.85 22.38
CA PHE A 131 12.43 2.19 22.16
C PHE A 131 13.28 1.68 23.33
N ASP A 132 14.29 0.87 23.02
CA ASP A 132 15.26 0.38 24.01
C ASP A 132 16.09 1.54 24.56
N ARG A 133 15.79 1.95 25.79
CA ARG A 133 16.52 3.02 26.48
C ARG A 133 17.59 2.39 27.39
N PRO A 134 18.88 2.69 27.19
CA PRO A 134 19.96 2.01 27.94
C PRO A 134 19.93 2.14 29.47
N ASN A 135 19.19 3.10 30.04
CA ASN A 135 19.20 3.40 31.49
C ASN A 135 17.84 3.95 31.98
N GLY A 136 16.72 3.32 31.66
CA GLY A 136 15.42 3.78 32.14
C GLY A 136 14.27 2.88 31.67
N GLY A 137 13.03 3.35 31.85
CA GLY A 137 11.89 2.73 31.20
C GLY A 137 11.94 2.99 29.69
N ASP A 138 11.45 2.03 28.92
CA ASP A 138 11.39 2.13 27.46
C ASP A 138 10.23 3.04 27.06
N PRO A 139 10.50 4.23 26.48
CA PRO A 139 9.44 5.07 25.97
C PRO A 139 8.75 4.37 24.80
N SER A 140 7.49 4.71 24.59
CA SER A 140 6.70 4.12 23.52
C SER A 140 5.92 5.20 22.81
N CYS A 141 5.83 5.09 21.49
CA CYS A 141 4.92 5.91 20.72
C CYS A 141 4.17 5.06 19.70
N ASP A 142 2.94 5.47 19.43
CA ASP A 142 2.10 4.89 18.40
C ASP A 142 1.56 5.99 17.48
N GLY A 143 1.10 5.56 16.32
CA GLY A 143 0.43 6.42 15.36
C GLY A 143 0.08 5.65 14.10
N HIS A 144 -0.51 6.34 13.14
CA HIS A 144 -0.86 5.75 11.86
C HIS A 144 -0.39 6.62 10.70
N THR A 145 -0.30 6.01 9.53
CA THR A 145 -0.09 6.75 8.29
C THR A 145 -1.34 7.56 7.94
N LYS A 146 -1.23 8.48 6.99
CA LYS A 146 -2.43 9.06 6.38
C LYS A 146 -3.28 7.94 5.78
N ASN A 147 -4.59 8.14 5.79
CA ASN A 147 -5.50 7.27 5.06
C ASN A 147 -5.16 7.32 3.57
N VAL A 148 -5.21 6.16 2.93
CA VAL A 148 -5.11 5.96 1.49
C VAL A 148 -6.50 5.88 0.90
#